data_AF-A0A6L8F0Z1-F1
#
_entry.id   AF-A0A6L8F0Z1-F1
#
_cell.length_a   1.000
_cell.length_b   1.000
_cell.length_c   1.000
_cell.angle_alpha   90.00
_cell.angle_beta   90.00
_cell.angle_gamma   90.00
#
_symmetry.space_group_name_H-M   'P 1'
#
loop_
_entity.id
_entity.type
_entity.pdbx_description
1 polymer ?
#
loop_
_entity_poly.entity_id
_entity_poly.type
_entity_poly.pdbx_seq_one_letter_code
_entity_poly.pdbx_strand_id
1 'polypeptide(L)'
;MKRTHLITLIAVFSVMLISHASAQIIFFADFETASSEAVPDASVNDPANWVSENEGTVWAEATEFPGGEGALHQTQEGCGISGNTPLPGVDEFSDGIIQAVFSWQDDDGVGFQFRRVGDDRGYLVAFGYNETPQIIIGSLADGCCPSGQCLDQCSCENGGNELVGVDHGLGAGLTQDNSVAYLARVQVTDTLIQAWYMPLADAPGLFVDSAELGDPVVEYDGADDLGPGSVGIWHESWGNGRMGSVLVTGPGGTVAVDPHAKLSTTWGEVKSSY
;
A
#
# COMPACT_ATOMS: atom_id res chain seq x y z
N MET A 1 -15.21 -39.15 -33.70
CA MET A 1 -14.19 -38.90 -32.66
C MET A 1 -14.49 -39.78 -31.46
N LYS A 2 -13.55 -40.63 -31.04
CA LYS A 2 -13.73 -41.53 -29.88
C LYS A 2 -13.81 -40.70 -28.60
N ARG A 3 -14.73 -41.06 -27.69
CA ARG A 3 -15.02 -40.44 -26.38
C ARG A 3 -13.76 -40.12 -25.57
N THR A 4 -12.69 -40.89 -25.77
CA THR A 4 -11.37 -40.71 -25.17
C THR A 4 -10.68 -39.41 -25.59
N HIS A 5 -10.77 -38.99 -26.86
CA HIS A 5 -10.09 -37.79 -27.35
C HIS A 5 -10.73 -36.50 -26.83
N LEU A 6 -12.04 -36.50 -26.57
CA LEU A 6 -12.76 -35.35 -26.01
C LEU A 6 -12.39 -35.13 -24.53
N ILE A 7 -12.23 -36.21 -23.76
CA ILE A 7 -11.83 -36.15 -22.35
C ILE A 7 -10.38 -35.67 -22.21
N THR A 8 -9.48 -36.12 -23.09
CA THR A 8 -8.10 -35.62 -23.10
C THR A 8 -8.02 -34.14 -23.48
N LEU A 9 -8.86 -33.67 -24.41
CA LEU A 9 -8.90 -32.26 -24.79
C LEU A 9 -9.42 -31.36 -23.65
N ILE A 10 -10.47 -31.81 -22.94
CA ILE A 10 -11.01 -31.12 -21.76
C ILE A 10 -9.97 -31.09 -20.64
N ALA A 11 -9.30 -32.20 -20.35
CA ALA A 11 -8.24 -32.22 -19.33
C ALA A 11 -7.06 -31.30 -19.67
N VAL A 12 -6.64 -31.23 -20.94
CA VAL A 12 -5.57 -30.32 -21.38
C VAL A 12 -6.01 -28.85 -21.31
N PHE A 13 -7.25 -28.52 -21.70
CA PHE A 13 -7.79 -27.16 -21.56
C PHE A 13 -8.02 -26.77 -20.09
N SER A 14 -8.45 -27.70 -19.24
CA SER A 14 -8.58 -27.45 -17.80
C SER A 14 -7.24 -27.24 -17.12
N VAL A 15 -6.16 -27.90 -17.57
CA VAL A 15 -4.80 -27.66 -17.07
C VAL A 15 -4.23 -26.33 -17.59
N MET A 16 -4.61 -25.89 -18.80
CA MET A 16 -4.23 -24.55 -19.32
C MET A 16 -5.04 -23.40 -18.71
N LEU A 17 -6.25 -23.66 -18.21
CA LEU A 17 -7.09 -22.68 -17.48
C LEU A 17 -6.73 -22.59 -15.99
N ILE A 18 -5.89 -23.49 -15.47
CA ILE A 18 -5.14 -23.27 -14.22
C ILE A 18 -3.89 -22.47 -14.59
N SER A 19 -4.07 -21.34 -15.27
CA SER A 19 -3.05 -20.30 -15.29
C SER A 19 -2.89 -19.88 -13.84
N HIS A 20 -1.75 -20.24 -13.27
CA HIS A 20 -1.38 -19.84 -11.92
C HIS A 20 -1.48 -18.31 -11.92
N ALA A 21 -2.24 -17.74 -11.00
CA ALA A 21 -2.12 -16.32 -10.71
C ALA A 21 -0.68 -16.13 -10.20
N SER A 22 0.21 -15.84 -11.14
CA SER A 22 1.60 -15.57 -10.87
C SER A 22 1.67 -14.16 -10.34
N ALA A 23 2.27 -14.01 -9.15
CA ALA A 23 2.78 -12.76 -8.62
C ALA A 23 3.31 -11.85 -9.75
N GLN A 24 2.55 -10.82 -10.09
CA GLN A 24 2.91 -9.84 -11.11
C GLN A 24 2.96 -8.49 -10.41
N ILE A 25 4.05 -7.75 -10.62
CA ILE A 25 4.10 -6.34 -10.25
C ILE A 25 3.17 -5.58 -11.20
N ILE A 26 2.13 -4.98 -10.65
CA ILE A 26 1.12 -4.19 -11.38
C ILE A 26 1.52 -2.71 -11.39
N PHE A 27 2.15 -2.26 -10.31
CA PHE A 27 2.59 -0.88 -10.13
C PHE A 27 3.86 -0.85 -9.29
N PHE A 28 4.81 0.00 -9.67
CA PHE A 28 5.98 0.28 -8.86
C PHE A 28 6.49 1.68 -9.12
N ALA A 29 6.57 2.50 -8.07
CA ALA A 29 7.16 3.83 -8.09
C ALA A 29 8.27 3.89 -7.03
N ASP A 30 9.51 3.99 -7.49
CA ASP A 30 10.70 4.20 -6.64
C ASP A 30 11.11 5.67 -6.55
N PHE A 31 10.44 6.55 -7.32
CA PHE A 31 10.72 7.99 -7.41
C PHE A 31 12.14 8.34 -7.86
N GLU A 32 12.84 7.39 -8.46
CA GLU A 32 14.14 7.63 -9.06
C GLU A 32 14.00 8.20 -10.48
N THR A 33 14.89 9.12 -10.83
CA THR A 33 14.86 9.75 -12.15
C THR A 33 15.18 8.72 -13.24
N ALA A 34 14.27 8.57 -14.20
CA ALA A 34 14.41 7.63 -15.33
C ALA A 34 14.60 6.16 -14.91
N SER A 35 13.95 5.74 -13.82
CA SER A 35 13.96 4.36 -13.36
C SER A 35 13.51 3.37 -14.45
N SER A 36 14.31 2.34 -14.69
CA SER A 36 13.95 1.20 -15.55
C SER A 36 13.08 0.16 -14.84
N GLU A 37 12.94 0.29 -13.52
CA GLU A 37 12.18 -0.63 -12.67
C GLU A 37 10.75 -0.15 -12.44
N ALA A 38 10.49 1.16 -12.62
CA ALA A 38 9.16 1.73 -12.50
C ALA A 38 8.13 1.03 -13.41
N VAL A 39 6.94 0.77 -12.86
CA VAL A 39 5.83 0.09 -13.54
C VAL A 39 4.56 0.94 -13.44
N PRO A 40 3.86 1.21 -14.56
CA PRO A 40 4.12 0.69 -15.91
C PRO A 40 5.32 1.31 -16.63
N ASP A 41 5.72 2.53 -16.28
CA ASP A 41 6.91 3.20 -16.78
C ASP A 41 7.31 4.36 -15.85
N ALA A 42 8.44 5.01 -16.11
CA ALA A 42 9.00 6.08 -15.27
C ALA A 42 8.06 7.29 -15.03
N SER A 43 6.93 7.43 -15.76
CA SER A 43 5.96 8.49 -15.49
C SER A 43 5.33 8.37 -14.10
N VAL A 44 5.27 7.18 -13.49
CA VAL A 44 4.73 7.03 -12.13
C VAL A 44 5.62 7.66 -11.04
N ASN A 45 6.86 8.01 -11.39
CA ASN A 45 7.77 8.73 -10.51
C ASN A 45 7.58 10.25 -10.56
N ASP A 46 6.76 10.77 -11.48
CA ASP A 46 6.47 12.22 -11.58
C ASP A 46 5.29 12.58 -10.65
N PRO A 47 5.48 13.42 -9.62
CA PRO A 47 4.41 13.87 -8.73
C PRO A 47 3.20 14.46 -9.45
N ALA A 48 3.37 15.04 -10.64
CA ALA A 48 2.27 15.60 -11.42
C ALA A 48 1.23 14.56 -11.88
N ASN A 49 1.61 13.27 -11.91
CA ASN A 49 0.69 12.18 -12.24
C ASN A 49 -0.09 11.66 -11.03
N TRP A 50 0.24 12.11 -9.81
CA TRP A 50 -0.44 11.73 -8.56
C TRP A 50 -1.55 12.73 -8.26
N VAL A 51 -2.69 12.53 -8.93
CA VAL A 51 -3.85 13.42 -8.82
C VAL A 51 -4.74 12.97 -7.66
N SER A 52 -4.83 13.79 -6.62
CA SER A 52 -5.68 13.52 -5.47
C SER A 52 -7.17 13.75 -5.78
N GLU A 53 -8.04 13.03 -5.08
CA GLU A 53 -9.49 13.29 -5.10
C GLU A 53 -9.85 14.58 -4.35
N ASN A 54 -9.01 14.97 -3.38
CA ASN A 54 -9.14 16.21 -2.62
C ASN A 54 -8.11 17.24 -3.14
N GLU A 55 -8.59 18.36 -3.71
CA GLU A 55 -7.74 19.43 -4.27
C GLU A 55 -6.75 20.05 -3.27
N GLY A 56 -6.98 19.87 -1.96
CA GLY A 56 -6.07 20.34 -0.92
C GLY A 56 -4.83 19.48 -0.73
N THR A 57 -4.84 18.22 -1.18
CA THR A 57 -3.66 17.36 -1.17
C THR A 57 -2.71 17.79 -2.29
N VAL A 58 -1.44 18.05 -1.95
CA VAL A 58 -0.44 18.49 -2.93
C VAL A 58 0.82 17.64 -2.77
N TRP A 59 1.11 16.87 -3.81
CA TRP A 59 2.32 16.06 -3.94
C TRP A 59 3.43 16.84 -4.64
N ALA A 60 4.63 16.80 -4.05
CA ALA A 60 5.85 17.36 -4.61
C ALA A 60 6.95 16.30 -4.63
N GLU A 61 8.00 16.56 -5.40
CA GLU A 61 9.21 15.76 -5.38
C GLU A 61 10.02 16.08 -4.11
N ALA A 62 10.51 15.05 -3.44
CA ALA A 62 11.53 15.16 -2.41
C ALA A 62 12.80 14.42 -2.85
N THR A 63 13.93 15.06 -2.60
CA THR A 63 15.27 14.49 -2.80
C THR A 63 15.92 14.04 -1.48
N GLU A 64 15.16 14.16 -0.38
CA GLU A 64 15.55 13.80 0.97
C GLU A 64 14.54 12.83 1.56
N PHE A 65 14.86 11.54 1.47
CA PHE A 65 14.16 10.46 2.14
C PHE A 65 15.17 9.65 2.95
N PRO A 66 14.82 9.07 4.12
CA PRO A 66 15.72 8.16 4.81
C PRO A 66 16.17 7.04 3.87
N GLY A 67 17.48 6.95 3.64
CA GLY A 67 18.07 6.03 2.65
C GLY A 67 18.73 6.74 1.47
N GLY A 68 18.40 8.03 1.26
CA GLY A 68 18.97 8.88 0.21
C GLY A 68 18.26 8.83 -1.15
N GLU A 69 17.12 8.13 -1.20
CA GLU A 69 16.29 7.94 -2.40
C GLU A 69 15.38 9.14 -2.67
N GLY A 70 14.85 9.21 -3.89
CA GLY A 70 13.73 10.05 -4.24
C GLY A 70 12.45 9.63 -3.51
N ALA A 71 11.55 10.59 -3.28
CA ALA A 71 10.25 10.33 -2.66
C ALA A 71 9.18 11.32 -3.11
N LEU A 72 7.92 10.97 -2.88
CA LEU A 72 6.82 11.94 -2.84
C LEU A 72 6.76 12.62 -1.48
N HIS A 73 6.55 13.92 -1.51
CA HIS A 73 6.35 14.76 -0.34
C HIS A 73 4.94 15.34 -0.38
N GLN A 74 4.17 15.03 0.67
CA GLN A 74 2.90 15.67 0.93
C GLN A 74 3.18 17.05 1.53
N THR A 75 2.78 18.15 0.88
CA THR A 75 3.22 19.51 1.30
C THR A 75 2.24 20.29 2.20
N GLN A 76 1.06 19.75 2.51
CA GLN A 76 -0.04 20.47 3.15
C GLN A 76 -0.55 19.72 4.38
N GLU A 77 -1.02 20.43 5.40
CA GLU A 77 -1.53 19.80 6.63
C GLU A 77 -3.02 20.13 6.82
N GLY A 78 -3.76 19.24 7.49
CA GLY A 78 -5.09 19.51 8.02
C GLY A 78 -6.18 18.55 7.54
N CYS A 79 -7.15 18.26 8.41
CA CYS A 79 -8.24 17.32 8.10
C CYS A 79 -9.02 17.64 6.82
N GLY A 80 -9.20 18.93 6.48
CA GLY A 80 -9.93 19.35 5.28
C GLY A 80 -9.28 18.89 3.97
N ILE A 81 -8.00 18.50 4.00
CA ILE A 81 -7.25 18.00 2.85
C ILE A 81 -7.09 16.47 2.84
N SER A 82 -7.47 15.78 3.93
CA SER A 82 -7.40 14.33 4.04
C SER A 82 -8.17 13.66 2.92
N GLY A 83 -7.74 12.45 2.54
CA GLY A 83 -8.44 11.68 1.52
C GLY A 83 -7.52 10.85 0.65
N ASN A 84 -8.08 10.39 -0.46
CA ASN A 84 -7.45 9.42 -1.33
C ASN A 84 -6.72 10.08 -2.52
N THR A 85 -5.55 9.54 -2.85
CA THR A 85 -4.86 9.74 -4.12
C THR A 85 -4.76 8.39 -4.84
N PRO A 86 -5.61 8.13 -5.85
CA PRO A 86 -5.54 6.91 -6.64
C PRO A 86 -4.16 6.69 -7.26
N LEU A 87 -3.67 5.46 -7.23
CA LEU A 87 -2.45 5.08 -7.93
C LEU A 87 -2.70 5.07 -9.45
N PRO A 88 -1.87 5.74 -10.26
CA PRO A 88 -2.06 5.80 -11.71
C PRO A 88 -2.15 4.40 -12.35
N GLY A 89 -3.32 4.06 -12.89
CA GLY A 89 -3.55 2.83 -13.67
C GLY A 89 -3.78 1.56 -12.86
N VAL A 90 -3.99 1.65 -11.53
CA VAL A 90 -4.31 0.50 -10.67
C VAL A 90 -5.81 0.53 -10.35
N ASP A 91 -6.65 0.13 -11.30
CA ASP A 91 -8.11 0.25 -11.22
C ASP A 91 -8.86 -1.08 -11.01
N GLU A 92 -8.16 -2.22 -11.15
CA GLU A 92 -8.75 -3.55 -11.17
C GLU A 92 -8.12 -4.50 -10.11
N PHE A 93 -7.71 -3.94 -8.96
CA PHE A 93 -7.09 -4.71 -7.88
C PHE A 93 -8.16 -5.47 -7.08
N SER A 94 -7.96 -6.78 -6.90
CA SER A 94 -8.73 -7.61 -5.97
C SER A 94 -7.84 -8.20 -4.88
N ASP A 95 -6.72 -8.82 -5.23
CA ASP A 95 -5.84 -9.52 -4.30
C ASP A 95 -4.38 -9.29 -4.65
N GLY A 96 -3.52 -9.39 -3.64
CA GLY A 96 -2.09 -9.18 -3.78
C GLY A 96 -1.50 -8.41 -2.60
N ILE A 97 -0.39 -7.72 -2.87
CA ILE A 97 0.32 -6.92 -1.89
C ILE A 97 0.26 -5.45 -2.32
N ILE A 98 -0.01 -4.58 -1.35
CA ILE A 98 0.15 -3.13 -1.44
C ILE A 98 1.21 -2.75 -0.41
N GLN A 99 2.21 -1.98 -0.81
CA GLN A 99 3.31 -1.61 0.07
C GLN A 99 3.81 -0.21 -0.26
N ALA A 100 4.25 0.51 0.75
CA ALA A 100 5.08 1.69 0.59
C ALA A 100 6.01 1.85 1.79
N VAL A 101 6.98 2.75 1.65
CA VAL A 101 7.81 3.22 2.75
C VAL A 101 7.39 4.64 3.09
N PHE A 102 7.14 4.92 4.36
CA PHE A 102 6.73 6.23 4.85
C PHE A 102 7.73 6.82 5.84
N SER A 103 7.88 8.14 5.85
CA SER A 103 8.54 8.89 6.92
C SER A 103 7.68 10.05 7.40
N TRP A 104 7.88 10.46 8.65
CA TRP A 104 6.94 11.31 9.36
C TRP A 104 7.55 12.66 9.75
N GLN A 105 6.81 13.74 9.47
CA GLN A 105 7.04 15.08 10.04
C GLN A 105 5.81 15.60 10.79
N ASP A 106 4.87 14.70 11.04
CA ASP A 106 3.53 14.94 11.50
C ASP A 106 3.11 13.78 12.41
N ASP A 107 2.10 13.95 13.24
CA ASP A 107 1.58 12.94 14.16
C ASP A 107 0.36 12.15 13.66
N ASP A 108 -0.25 12.58 12.56
CA ASP A 108 -1.43 11.95 11.95
C ASP A 108 -1.11 10.60 11.24
N GLY A 109 -2.08 10.03 10.50
CA GLY A 109 -1.96 8.75 9.80
C GLY A 109 -1.81 8.79 8.28
N VAL A 110 -1.29 7.70 7.71
CA VAL A 110 -1.21 7.44 6.26
C VAL A 110 -1.56 5.98 5.98
N GLY A 111 -1.96 5.63 4.77
CA GLY A 111 -2.23 4.25 4.43
C GLY A 111 -2.75 4.04 3.04
N PHE A 112 -3.55 2.98 2.89
CA PHE A 112 -4.00 2.51 1.59
C PHE A 112 -5.50 2.34 1.56
N GLN A 113 -6.13 2.87 0.51
CA GLN A 113 -7.46 2.44 0.10
C GLN A 113 -7.33 1.44 -1.04
N PHE A 114 -8.13 0.37 -1.03
CA PHE A 114 -8.06 -0.68 -2.05
C PHE A 114 -9.42 -1.34 -2.27
N ARG A 115 -9.54 -2.02 -3.42
CA ARG A 115 -10.85 -2.46 -3.97
C ARG A 115 -11.85 -1.30 -4.04
N ARG A 116 -11.35 -0.06 -4.16
CA ARG A 116 -12.18 1.14 -4.06
C ARG A 116 -13.02 1.31 -5.32
N VAL A 117 -14.32 1.55 -5.12
CA VAL A 117 -15.25 1.89 -6.20
C VAL A 117 -16.16 3.02 -5.73
N GLY A 118 -15.74 4.26 -5.97
CA GLY A 118 -16.40 5.42 -5.38
C GLY A 118 -16.16 5.51 -3.87
N ASP A 119 -17.00 6.28 -3.17
CA ASP A 119 -16.79 6.63 -1.77
C ASP A 119 -17.26 5.56 -0.77
N ASP A 120 -18.09 4.61 -1.19
CA ASP A 120 -18.86 3.70 -0.32
C ASP A 120 -18.51 2.23 -0.52
N ARG A 121 -17.45 1.91 -1.27
CA ARG A 121 -17.02 0.54 -1.53
C ARG A 121 -15.51 0.40 -1.51
N GLY A 122 -15.05 -0.70 -0.93
CA GLY A 122 -13.65 -1.01 -0.69
C GLY A 122 -13.25 -0.88 0.77
N TYR A 123 -11.95 -0.92 1.02
CA TYR A 123 -11.38 -0.93 2.36
C TYR A 123 -10.30 0.14 2.51
N LEU A 124 -10.04 0.47 3.77
CA LEU A 124 -8.92 1.27 4.22
C LEU A 124 -8.05 0.42 5.14
N VAL A 125 -6.73 0.48 4.98
CA VAL A 125 -5.80 0.25 6.08
C VAL A 125 -5.10 1.56 6.37
N ALA A 126 -5.32 2.12 7.56
CA ALA A 126 -4.63 3.30 8.07
C ALA A 126 -3.52 2.86 9.04
N PHE A 127 -2.32 3.37 8.80
CA PHE A 127 -1.17 3.28 9.70
C PHE A 127 -1.04 4.62 10.39
N GLY A 128 -1.56 4.71 11.62
CA GLY A 128 -1.38 5.93 12.41
C GLY A 128 0.02 6.02 13.00
N TYR A 129 0.32 7.17 13.61
CA TYR A 129 1.63 7.47 14.18
C TYR A 129 1.56 7.87 15.67
N ASN A 130 1.68 9.15 16.01
CA ASN A 130 1.68 9.57 17.41
C ASN A 130 0.28 9.93 17.92
N GLU A 131 -0.58 10.55 17.10
CA GLU A 131 -1.94 10.93 17.47
C GLU A 131 -2.83 9.69 17.60
N THR A 132 -2.81 8.85 16.57
CA THR A 132 -3.50 7.56 16.54
C THR A 132 -2.47 6.43 16.51
N PRO A 133 -2.00 5.91 17.66
CA PRO A 133 -0.94 4.89 17.72
C PRO A 133 -1.46 3.49 17.37
N GLN A 134 -2.25 3.38 16.29
CA GLN A 134 -2.95 2.17 15.87
C GLN A 134 -2.75 1.90 14.38
N ILE A 135 -2.84 0.62 14.01
CA ILE A 135 -3.20 0.22 12.65
C ILE A 135 -4.68 -0.11 12.64
N ILE A 136 -5.41 0.49 11.72
CA ILE A 136 -6.86 0.40 11.61
C ILE A 136 -7.22 -0.19 10.26
N ILE A 137 -8.08 -1.21 10.25
CA ILE A 137 -8.74 -1.71 9.04
C ILE A 137 -10.20 -1.23 9.09
N GLY A 138 -10.61 -0.48 8.07
CA GLY A 138 -11.94 0.11 7.95
C GLY A 138 -12.64 -0.28 6.65
N SER A 139 -13.97 -0.22 6.67
CA SER A 139 -14.83 -0.39 5.48
C SER A 139 -15.27 0.97 4.98
N LEU A 140 -15.08 1.25 3.69
CA LEU A 140 -15.57 2.50 3.09
C LEU A 140 -17.11 2.58 3.14
N ALA A 141 -17.80 1.43 3.10
CA ALA A 141 -19.25 1.36 3.23
C ALA A 141 -19.77 1.81 4.61
N ASP A 142 -18.94 1.70 5.65
CA ASP A 142 -19.26 2.11 7.02
C ASP A 142 -18.87 3.57 7.30
N GLY A 143 -18.48 4.30 6.25
CA GLY A 143 -18.12 5.71 6.33
C GLY A 143 -16.72 5.95 6.90
N CYS A 144 -15.84 4.94 6.85
CA CYS A 144 -14.44 5.13 7.20
C CYS A 144 -13.72 5.97 6.15
N CYS A 145 -13.27 7.16 6.55
CA CYS A 145 -12.44 8.08 5.76
C CYS A 145 -13.07 8.69 4.50
N PRO A 146 -14.21 9.39 4.62
CA PRO A 146 -14.64 10.31 3.58
C PRO A 146 -13.57 11.39 3.37
N SER A 147 -13.35 11.78 2.12
CA SER A 147 -12.43 12.86 1.79
C SER A 147 -12.79 14.15 2.54
N GLY A 148 -11.77 14.81 3.08
CA GLY A 148 -11.86 16.06 3.84
C GLY A 148 -12.15 15.88 5.33
N GLN A 149 -11.98 14.68 5.88
CA GLN A 149 -12.12 14.40 7.31
C GLN A 149 -10.96 13.56 7.85
N CYS A 150 -10.60 13.81 9.10
CA CYS A 150 -9.72 12.96 9.89
C CYS A 150 -10.49 11.72 10.41
N LEU A 151 -9.77 10.70 10.88
CA LEU A 151 -10.31 9.46 11.43
C LEU A 151 -11.27 9.73 12.58
N ASP A 152 -10.87 10.64 13.48
CA ASP A 152 -11.64 11.05 14.65
C ASP A 152 -13.01 11.68 14.27
N GLN A 153 -13.05 12.38 13.14
CA GLN A 153 -14.23 13.08 12.61
C GLN A 153 -15.21 12.14 11.89
N CYS A 154 -14.70 11.06 11.31
CA CYS A 154 -15.53 10.07 10.61
C CYS A 154 -15.88 8.85 11.47
N SER A 155 -15.52 8.85 12.76
CA SER A 155 -15.75 7.74 13.68
C SER A 155 -15.09 6.44 13.21
N CYS A 156 -13.94 6.49 12.53
CA CYS A 156 -13.21 5.29 12.09
C CYS A 156 -11.98 4.99 12.95
N GLU A 157 -12.04 5.38 14.22
CA GLU A 157 -11.01 5.07 15.21
C GLU A 157 -11.65 5.02 16.60
N ASN A 158 -10.87 4.59 17.59
CA ASN A 158 -11.22 4.66 19.01
C ASN A 158 -12.52 3.89 19.39
N GLY A 159 -12.78 2.76 18.72
CA GLY A 159 -13.93 1.89 18.95
C GLY A 159 -15.20 2.33 18.22
N GLY A 160 -15.04 3.06 17.11
CA GLY A 160 -16.13 3.54 16.26
C GLY A 160 -16.59 2.50 15.24
N ASN A 161 -16.52 2.86 13.97
CA ASN A 161 -16.96 2.08 12.82
C ASN A 161 -15.82 1.26 12.20
N GLU A 162 -14.61 1.29 12.77
CA GLU A 162 -13.53 0.43 12.26
C GLU A 162 -13.88 -1.05 12.40
N LEU A 163 -13.41 -1.86 11.45
CA LEU A 163 -13.58 -3.32 11.49
C LEU A 163 -12.66 -3.93 12.55
N VAL A 164 -11.43 -3.41 12.62
CA VAL A 164 -10.46 -3.72 13.68
C VAL A 164 -9.45 -2.58 13.80
N GLY A 165 -9.05 -2.27 15.04
CA GLY A 165 -7.95 -1.37 15.37
C GLY A 165 -7.09 -1.97 16.47
N VAL A 166 -5.77 -1.96 16.29
CA VAL A 166 -4.81 -2.48 17.27
C VAL A 166 -3.62 -1.54 17.40
N ASP A 167 -2.97 -1.53 18.57
CA ASP A 167 -1.73 -0.78 18.78
C ASP A 167 -0.69 -1.17 17.71
N HIS A 168 -0.06 -0.17 17.10
CA HIS A 168 0.86 -0.38 15.99
C HIS A 168 2.22 -1.00 16.40
N GLY A 169 2.49 -1.15 17.70
CA GLY A 169 3.69 -1.80 18.25
C GLY A 169 4.97 -0.95 18.27
N LEU A 170 4.96 0.27 17.75
CA LEU A 170 6.15 1.15 17.69
C LEU A 170 6.49 1.84 19.02
N GLY A 171 5.58 1.83 19.99
CA GLY A 171 5.73 2.56 21.25
C GLY A 171 5.30 4.03 21.14
N ALA A 172 5.66 4.85 22.12
CA ALA A 172 5.23 6.25 22.23
C ALA A 172 6.39 7.23 22.00
N GLY A 173 6.07 8.45 21.56
CA GLY A 173 7.05 9.54 21.40
C GLY A 173 7.93 9.35 20.17
N LEU A 174 7.33 8.92 19.06
CA LEU A 174 8.02 8.66 17.81
C LEU A 174 8.47 10.00 17.18
N THR A 175 9.62 9.99 16.50
CA THR A 175 10.23 11.19 15.93
C THR A 175 9.44 11.72 14.72
N GLN A 176 9.28 13.04 14.63
CA GLN A 176 8.56 13.71 13.54
C GLN A 176 9.48 14.68 12.78
N ASP A 177 10.65 14.18 12.38
CA ASP A 177 11.68 14.96 11.67
C ASP A 177 12.13 14.28 10.36
N ASN A 178 11.34 13.31 9.89
CA ASN A 178 11.64 12.44 8.75
C ASN A 178 12.97 11.66 8.89
N SER A 179 13.52 11.46 10.09
CA SER A 179 14.78 10.71 10.25
C SER A 179 14.61 9.19 10.20
N VAL A 180 13.39 8.69 10.37
CA VAL A 180 13.06 7.25 10.37
C VAL A 180 12.05 6.96 9.27
N ALA A 181 12.36 5.95 8.47
CA ALA A 181 11.45 5.37 7.49
C ALA A 181 10.83 4.08 8.04
N TYR A 182 9.59 3.83 7.65
CA TYR A 182 8.80 2.67 8.07
C TYR A 182 8.26 1.95 6.86
N LEU A 183 8.41 0.62 6.85
CA LEU A 183 7.74 -0.25 5.91
C LEU A 183 6.29 -0.44 6.35
N ALA A 184 5.34 -0.11 5.47
CA ALA A 184 3.94 -0.44 5.62
C ALA A 184 3.51 -1.37 4.48
N ARG A 185 3.00 -2.55 4.83
CA ARG A 185 2.54 -3.56 3.87
C ARG A 185 1.14 -4.02 4.22
N VAL A 186 0.27 -4.10 3.22
CA VAL A 186 -1.03 -4.77 3.28
C VAL A 186 -1.02 -5.94 2.31
N GLN A 187 -1.36 -7.13 2.79
CA GLN A 187 -1.63 -8.28 1.95
C GLN A 187 -3.12 -8.60 1.99
N VAL A 188 -3.68 -8.80 0.81
CA VAL A 188 -5.09 -9.11 0.62
C VAL A 188 -5.20 -10.46 -0.08
N THR A 189 -6.02 -11.35 0.47
CA THR A 189 -6.31 -12.67 -0.12
C THR A 189 -7.75 -13.04 0.18
N ASP A 190 -8.61 -12.97 -0.83
CA ASP A 190 -10.05 -13.19 -0.70
C ASP A 190 -10.65 -12.30 0.41
N THR A 191 -11.13 -12.90 1.50
CA THR A 191 -11.77 -12.23 2.64
C THR A 191 -10.77 -11.70 3.69
N LEU A 192 -9.50 -12.08 3.56
CA LEU A 192 -8.45 -11.82 4.53
C LEU A 192 -7.64 -10.57 4.15
N ILE A 193 -7.55 -9.64 5.09
CA ILE A 193 -6.69 -8.45 5.04
C ILE A 193 -5.69 -8.55 6.18
N GLN A 194 -4.41 -8.44 5.88
CA GLN A 194 -3.32 -8.49 6.86
C GLN A 194 -2.40 -7.30 6.66
N ALA A 195 -1.93 -6.69 7.75
CA ALA A 195 -1.01 -5.56 7.66
C ALA A 195 0.23 -5.73 8.54
N TRP A 196 1.37 -5.30 8.01
CA TRP A 196 2.66 -5.22 8.69
C TRP A 196 3.11 -3.76 8.71
N TYR A 197 3.69 -3.35 9.83
CA TYR A 197 4.22 -2.02 10.01
C TYR A 197 5.44 -2.08 10.93
N MET A 198 6.59 -1.62 10.44
CA MET A 198 7.85 -1.69 11.20
C MET A 198 8.86 -0.66 10.68
N PRO A 199 9.84 -0.24 11.50
CA PRO A 199 10.97 0.53 11.01
C PRO A 199 11.63 -0.19 9.82
N LEU A 200 11.95 0.55 8.77
CA LEU A 200 12.55 -0.03 7.56
C LEU A 200 13.88 -0.74 7.86
N ALA A 201 14.64 -0.22 8.83
CA ALA A 201 15.90 -0.81 9.28
C ALA A 201 15.73 -2.22 9.88
N ASP A 202 14.55 -2.52 10.42
CA ASP A 202 14.22 -3.83 11.00
C ASP A 202 13.65 -4.80 9.95
N ALA A 203 13.25 -4.29 8.77
CA ALA A 203 12.73 -5.12 7.69
C ALA A 203 13.86 -5.98 7.07
N PRO A 204 13.64 -7.30 6.89
CA PRO A 204 14.62 -8.17 6.22
C PRO A 204 14.87 -7.75 4.76
N GLY A 205 13.85 -7.22 4.09
CA GLY A 205 13.89 -6.66 2.75
C GLY A 205 12.55 -6.04 2.32
N LEU A 206 12.56 -5.13 1.34
CA LEU A 206 11.33 -4.57 0.76
C LEU A 206 10.54 -5.58 -0.07
N PHE A 207 11.21 -6.56 -0.67
CA PHE A 207 10.60 -7.46 -1.66
C PHE A 207 10.53 -8.92 -1.21
N VAL A 208 10.82 -9.19 0.07
CA VAL A 208 10.68 -10.53 0.66
C VAL A 208 9.22 -10.95 0.73
N ASP A 209 8.99 -12.25 0.88
CA ASP A 209 7.65 -12.78 1.17
C ASP A 209 7.13 -12.23 2.51
N SER A 210 5.83 -11.99 2.63
CA SER A 210 5.26 -11.44 3.88
C SER A 210 5.49 -12.34 5.10
N ALA A 211 5.62 -13.66 4.89
CA ALA A 211 5.99 -14.59 5.95
C ALA A 211 7.38 -14.32 6.55
N GLU A 212 8.29 -13.70 5.80
CA GLU A 212 9.61 -13.30 6.30
C GLU A 212 9.56 -12.02 7.16
N LEU A 213 8.49 -11.22 7.04
CA LEU A 213 8.25 -10.05 7.90
C LEU A 213 7.76 -10.45 9.30
N GLY A 214 7.43 -11.72 9.53
CA GLY A 214 6.84 -12.22 10.77
C GLY A 214 5.31 -12.20 10.74
N ASP A 215 4.70 -12.31 11.93
CA ASP A 215 3.24 -12.26 12.06
C ASP A 215 2.72 -10.83 11.71
N PRO A 216 1.56 -10.71 11.05
CA PRO A 216 0.96 -9.39 10.81
C PRO A 216 0.62 -8.72 12.14
N VAL A 217 0.75 -7.40 12.17
CA VAL A 217 0.36 -6.59 13.34
C VAL A 217 -1.16 -6.62 13.51
N VAL A 218 -1.90 -6.57 12.40
CA VAL A 218 -3.36 -6.64 12.38
C VAL A 218 -3.84 -7.56 11.26
N GLU A 219 -4.94 -8.24 11.54
CA GLU A 219 -5.63 -9.17 10.65
C GLU A 219 -7.14 -8.93 10.74
N TYR A 220 -7.81 -8.99 9.60
CA TYR A 220 -9.26 -9.04 9.50
C TYR A 220 -9.68 -10.10 8.48
N ASP A 221 -10.32 -11.17 8.95
CA ASP A 221 -10.93 -12.20 8.11
C ASP A 221 -12.45 -12.05 8.11
N GLY A 222 -12.94 -11.27 7.16
CA GLY A 222 -14.36 -10.89 7.08
C GLY A 222 -14.69 -9.90 5.98
N ALA A 223 -13.76 -9.63 5.05
CA ALA A 223 -14.02 -8.77 3.92
C ALA A 223 -15.04 -9.44 2.98
N ASP A 224 -16.10 -8.72 2.65
CA ASP A 224 -17.21 -9.14 1.82
C ASP A 224 -17.24 -8.46 0.44
N ASP A 225 -16.62 -7.28 0.30
CA ASP A 225 -16.33 -6.67 -0.99
C ASP A 225 -15.07 -7.30 -1.60
N LEU A 226 -15.29 -8.31 -2.43
CA LEU A 226 -14.23 -9.02 -3.17
C LEU A 226 -14.04 -8.47 -4.59
N GLY A 227 -14.74 -7.38 -4.94
CA GLY A 227 -14.74 -6.84 -6.28
C GLY A 227 -13.40 -6.20 -6.65
N PRO A 228 -13.05 -6.17 -7.96
CA PRO A 228 -11.94 -5.36 -8.40
C PRO A 228 -12.27 -3.88 -8.17
N GLY A 229 -11.27 -3.10 -7.80
CA GLY A 229 -11.37 -1.66 -7.68
C GLY A 229 -10.00 -1.02 -7.63
N SER A 230 -9.98 0.30 -7.44
CA SER A 230 -8.73 1.03 -7.44
C SER A 230 -7.93 0.83 -6.16
N VAL A 231 -6.62 1.05 -6.25
CA VAL A 231 -5.71 1.25 -5.10
C VAL A 231 -5.34 2.72 -5.05
N GLY A 232 -5.25 3.30 -3.86
CA GLY A 232 -4.80 4.66 -3.64
C GLY A 232 -4.10 4.84 -2.31
N ILE A 233 -3.35 5.94 -2.22
CA ILE A 233 -2.75 6.38 -0.97
C ILE A 233 -3.76 7.25 -0.26
N TRP A 234 -4.14 6.82 0.94
CA TRP A 234 -4.92 7.63 1.84
C TRP A 234 -3.98 8.31 2.82
N HIS A 235 -4.28 9.57 3.15
CA HIS A 235 -3.65 10.25 4.27
C HIS A 235 -4.69 11.02 5.06
N GLU A 236 -4.45 11.09 6.36
CA GLU A 236 -5.11 11.98 7.29
C GLU A 236 -4.15 13.11 7.56
N SER A 237 -4.42 14.32 7.05
CA SER A 237 -3.74 15.54 7.48
C SER A 237 -2.19 15.53 7.45
N TRP A 238 -1.58 14.50 6.87
CA TRP A 238 -0.18 14.08 7.02
C TRP A 238 0.78 15.07 6.38
N GLY A 239 1.02 16.17 7.10
CA GLY A 239 1.73 17.33 6.62
C GLY A 239 3.22 17.08 6.56
N ASN A 240 3.84 17.30 5.41
CA ASN A 240 5.28 17.10 5.26
C ASN A 240 5.73 15.66 5.54
N GLY A 241 4.85 14.69 5.36
CA GLY A 241 5.24 13.30 5.19
C GLY A 241 6.02 13.05 3.91
N ARG A 242 6.82 11.97 3.88
CA ARG A 242 7.40 11.46 2.64
C ARG A 242 7.05 10.00 2.42
N MET A 243 6.88 9.63 1.15
CA MET A 243 6.57 8.28 0.72
C MET A 243 7.51 7.85 -0.41
N GLY A 244 8.13 6.68 -0.25
CA GLY A 244 8.99 6.05 -1.23
C GLY A 244 8.57 4.61 -1.54
N SER A 245 9.10 4.04 -2.62
CA SER A 245 8.99 2.61 -2.95
C SER A 245 7.55 2.04 -2.89
N VAL A 246 6.63 2.68 -3.59
CA VAL A 246 5.21 2.25 -3.65
C VAL A 246 5.09 1.07 -4.61
N LEU A 247 4.56 -0.05 -4.13
CA LEU A 247 4.45 -1.31 -4.85
C LEU A 247 3.02 -1.85 -4.76
N VAL A 248 2.48 -2.29 -5.90
CA VAL A 248 1.27 -3.12 -5.95
C VAL A 248 1.53 -4.38 -6.77
N THR A 249 1.15 -5.53 -6.24
CA THR A 249 1.21 -6.81 -6.94
C THR A 249 -0.16 -7.42 -7.14
N GLY A 250 -0.29 -8.34 -8.09
CA GLY A 250 -1.43 -9.24 -8.16
C GLY A 250 -1.36 -10.38 -7.14
N PRO A 251 -2.29 -11.35 -7.25
CA PRO A 251 -2.28 -12.54 -6.39
C PRO A 251 -0.96 -13.31 -6.55
N GLY A 252 -0.44 -13.85 -5.45
CA GLY A 252 0.85 -14.56 -5.41
C GLY A 252 2.05 -13.71 -4.95
N GLY A 253 1.88 -12.39 -4.75
CA GLY A 253 2.86 -11.52 -4.07
C GLY A 253 4.03 -11.00 -4.92
N THR A 254 5.25 -11.04 -4.36
CA THR A 254 6.46 -10.50 -5.00
C THR A 254 7.32 -11.54 -5.71
N VAL A 255 7.05 -12.85 -5.58
CA VAL A 255 8.03 -13.92 -5.88
C VAL A 255 7.83 -14.72 -7.19
N ALA A 256 6.77 -14.50 -7.98
CA ALA A 256 6.52 -15.33 -9.19
C ALA A 256 7.10 -14.83 -10.52
N VAL A 257 7.71 -13.64 -10.56
CA VAL A 257 8.54 -13.22 -11.71
C VAL A 257 9.86 -12.77 -11.14
N ASP A 258 10.94 -13.54 -11.29
CA ASP A 258 12.30 -13.27 -10.77
C ASP A 258 12.59 -11.75 -10.65
N PRO A 259 12.27 -11.13 -9.50
CA PRO A 259 12.48 -9.71 -9.26
C PRO A 259 13.86 -9.53 -8.66
N HIS A 260 14.52 -10.60 -8.24
CA HIS A 260 15.89 -10.58 -7.77
C HIS A 260 16.84 -10.11 -8.87
N ALA A 261 16.54 -10.27 -10.16
CA ALA A 261 17.37 -9.70 -11.22
C ALA A 261 17.16 -8.18 -11.45
N LYS A 262 16.06 -7.60 -10.95
CA LYS A 262 15.58 -6.26 -11.32
C LYS A 262 15.49 -5.29 -10.13
N LEU A 263 14.91 -5.75 -9.02
CA LEU A 263 14.71 -5.00 -7.78
C LEU A 263 15.75 -5.30 -6.68
N SER A 264 16.61 -6.31 -6.83
CA SER A 264 17.67 -6.57 -5.83
C SER A 264 18.81 -5.54 -5.88
N THR A 265 19.01 -4.91 -7.03
CA THR A 265 19.98 -3.84 -7.23
C THR A 265 19.67 -2.64 -6.34
N THR A 266 18.40 -2.30 -6.15
CA THR A 266 17.94 -1.23 -5.28
C THR A 266 18.10 -1.57 -3.79
N TRP A 267 17.76 -2.78 -3.33
CA TRP A 267 17.91 -3.11 -1.89
C TRP A 267 19.37 -3.20 -1.42
N GLY A 268 20.27 -3.67 -2.29
CA GLY A 268 21.70 -3.64 -2.00
C GLY A 268 22.23 -2.21 -1.82
N GLU A 269 21.69 -1.26 -2.57
CA GLU A 269 21.99 0.16 -2.44
C GLU A 269 21.33 0.76 -1.17
N VAL A 270 20.06 0.46 -0.91
CA VAL A 270 19.31 0.88 0.30
C VAL A 270 20.03 0.48 1.58
N LYS A 271 20.56 -0.75 1.69
CA LYS A 271 21.32 -1.17 2.89
C LYS A 271 22.74 -0.62 2.95
N SER A 272 23.33 -0.21 1.82
CA SER A 272 24.70 0.32 1.79
C SER A 272 24.79 1.81 2.16
N SER A 273 23.65 2.50 2.22
CA SER A 273 23.50 3.86 2.72
C SER A 273 23.19 3.96 4.24
N TYR A 274 23.19 2.83 4.97
CA TYR A 274 23.09 2.75 6.44
C TYR A 274 24.34 2.15 7.10
#